data_AF-K2B1T9-F1
#
_entry.id   AF-K2B1T9-F1
#
_cell.length_a   1.000
_cell.length_b   1.000
_cell.length_c   1.000
_cell.angle_alpha   90.00
_cell.angle_beta   90.00
_cell.angle_gamma   90.00
#
_symmetry.space_group_name_H-M   'P 1'
#
loop_
_entity.id
_entity.type
_entity.pdbx_description
1 polymer ?
#
loop_
_entity_poly.entity_id
_entity_poly.type
_entity_poly.pdbx_seq_one_letter_code
_entity_poly.pdbx_strand_id
1 'polypeptide(L)'
;DVSFAAGTVMEGPNGLKFGLDESVSVSSAISPTLPGTENVSVTAEAIGSEYNLAKDETFKMSNYPKSEIDAVGEADFSGGSSREISAVSQDDVEQLEKSLTDELEDQAEEKMMATLAADESFIEGTVTSSVAEREFDHKVGDEAASVELSLSLEVSALVVDSIDLDGLASKLLEDQTPQGFLFRNEQVDKTFKLEGQSNGVYKVTISFVANLLPNLKVDEIASKISGKYTDVASNYLQTIPGFKKAQISINPRFPGKLGTLPNVKNNISIEISASK
;
A
#
# COMPACT_ATOMS: atom_id res chain seq x y z
N ASP A 1 -10.53 -53.78 50.56
CA ASP A 1 -11.00 -52.44 50.19
C ASP A 1 -10.09 -51.87 49.11
N VAL A 2 -10.66 -51.13 48.16
CA VAL A 2 -9.92 -50.44 47.11
C VAL A 2 -10.24 -48.96 47.22
N SER A 3 -9.20 -48.12 47.23
CA SER A 3 -9.35 -46.67 47.30
C SER A 3 -8.82 -46.01 46.05
N PHE A 4 -9.59 -45.02 45.58
CA PHE A 4 -9.28 -44.18 44.45
C PHE A 4 -9.07 -42.75 44.94
N ALA A 5 -8.00 -42.12 44.50
CA ALA A 5 -7.76 -40.71 44.78
C ALA A 5 -8.66 -39.83 43.89
N ALA A 6 -8.94 -38.61 44.36
CA ALA A 6 -9.51 -37.57 43.52
C ALA A 6 -8.64 -37.37 42.25
N GLY A 7 -9.27 -37.11 41.12
CA GLY A 7 -8.64 -37.01 39.80
C GLY A 7 -8.31 -38.36 39.15
N THR A 8 -8.74 -39.49 39.72
CA THR A 8 -8.64 -40.78 39.03
C THR A 8 -9.58 -40.79 37.81
N VAL A 9 -9.04 -41.14 36.65
CA VAL A 9 -9.78 -41.08 35.37
C VAL A 9 -10.50 -42.40 35.06
N MET A 10 -11.77 -42.27 34.74
CA MET A 10 -12.66 -43.33 34.26
C MET A 10 -13.03 -43.11 32.80
N GLU A 11 -13.22 -44.20 32.07
CA GLU A 11 -13.63 -44.18 30.67
C GLU A 11 -15.10 -44.60 30.54
N GLY A 12 -15.95 -43.66 30.17
CA GLY A 12 -17.36 -43.88 29.88
C GLY A 12 -17.61 -44.37 28.44
N PRO A 13 -18.88 -44.35 28.00
CA PRO A 13 -19.26 -44.67 26.63
C PRO A 13 -18.46 -43.87 25.60
N ASN A 14 -18.21 -44.46 24.42
CA ASN A 14 -17.49 -43.83 23.31
C ASN A 14 -16.06 -43.34 23.64
N GLY A 15 -15.45 -43.82 24.74
CA GLY A 15 -14.10 -43.43 25.15
C GLY A 15 -14.02 -42.08 25.86
N LEU A 16 -15.16 -41.54 26.30
CA LEU A 16 -15.24 -40.27 27.03
C LEU A 16 -14.62 -40.39 28.42
N LYS A 17 -13.81 -39.42 28.82
CA LYS A 17 -13.06 -39.47 30.07
C LYS A 17 -13.69 -38.62 31.17
N PHE A 18 -13.80 -39.18 32.37
CA PHE A 18 -14.36 -38.53 33.55
C PHE A 18 -13.39 -38.65 34.72
N GLY A 19 -13.14 -37.55 35.43
CA GLY A 19 -12.32 -37.50 36.63
C GLY A 19 -13.18 -37.56 37.89
N LEU A 20 -12.73 -38.31 38.89
CA LEU A 20 -13.35 -38.35 40.22
C LEU A 20 -13.14 -37.02 40.97
N ASP A 21 -14.20 -36.39 41.47
CA ASP A 21 -14.09 -35.10 42.17
C ASP A 21 -13.46 -35.26 43.57
N GLU A 22 -13.73 -36.40 44.21
CA GLU A 22 -13.27 -36.72 45.55
C GLU A 22 -12.64 -38.12 45.61
N SER A 23 -11.82 -38.36 46.62
CA SER A 23 -11.32 -39.71 46.88
C SER A 23 -12.43 -40.60 47.41
N VAL A 24 -12.57 -41.80 46.85
CA VAL A 24 -13.58 -42.79 47.26
C VAL A 24 -12.89 -44.08 47.69
N SER A 25 -13.44 -44.76 48.69
CA SER A 25 -12.93 -46.06 49.16
C SER A 25 -14.05 -47.09 49.16
N VAL A 26 -14.00 -48.03 48.24
CA VAL A 26 -15.00 -49.08 48.09
C VAL A 26 -14.59 -50.28 48.94
N SER A 27 -15.48 -50.67 49.86
CA SER A 27 -15.25 -51.84 50.71
C SER A 27 -15.28 -53.14 49.91
N SER A 28 -14.51 -54.15 50.32
CA SER A 28 -14.55 -55.47 49.67
C SER A 28 -15.93 -56.13 49.78
N ALA A 29 -16.35 -56.86 48.75
CA ALA A 29 -17.62 -57.59 48.74
C ALA A 29 -17.68 -58.62 49.88
N ILE A 30 -18.82 -58.67 50.58
CA ILE A 30 -19.05 -59.61 51.70
C ILE A 30 -19.47 -60.99 51.15
N SER A 31 -20.16 -61.02 50.00
CA SER A 31 -20.49 -62.22 49.24
C SER A 31 -20.70 -61.86 47.76
N PRO A 32 -20.73 -62.84 46.84
CA PRO A 32 -20.97 -62.57 45.41
C PRO A 32 -22.30 -61.86 45.12
N THR A 33 -23.27 -61.92 46.05
CA THR A 33 -24.58 -61.26 45.94
C THR A 33 -24.66 -59.93 46.69
N LEU A 34 -23.58 -59.51 47.36
CA LEU A 34 -23.53 -58.27 48.14
C LEU A 34 -22.17 -57.56 47.96
N PRO A 35 -21.98 -56.86 46.83
CA PRO A 35 -20.80 -56.03 46.61
C PRO A 35 -20.78 -54.83 47.58
N GLY A 36 -19.59 -54.30 47.85
CA GLY A 36 -19.48 -52.96 48.43
C GLY A 36 -19.75 -51.91 47.36
N THR A 37 -20.59 -50.93 47.66
CA THR A 37 -20.96 -49.84 46.75
C THR A 37 -20.74 -48.53 47.46
N GLU A 38 -20.17 -47.55 46.76
CA GLU A 38 -20.04 -46.17 47.20
C GLU A 38 -20.36 -45.24 46.04
N ASN A 39 -21.00 -44.11 46.36
CA ASN A 39 -21.36 -43.10 45.38
C ASN A 39 -20.33 -41.97 45.40
N VAL A 40 -19.98 -41.47 44.22
CA VAL A 40 -18.98 -40.42 44.07
C VAL A 40 -19.32 -39.55 42.86
N SER A 41 -19.09 -38.23 43.00
CA SER A 41 -19.28 -37.26 41.93
C SER A 41 -18.10 -37.28 40.96
N VAL A 42 -18.38 -37.04 39.69
CA VAL A 42 -17.37 -37.05 38.63
C VAL A 42 -17.62 -35.89 37.67
N THR A 43 -16.53 -35.35 37.13
CA THR A 43 -16.54 -34.26 36.16
C THR A 43 -15.93 -34.72 34.84
N ALA A 44 -16.50 -34.28 33.72
CA ALA A 44 -15.95 -34.54 32.39
C ALA A 44 -14.55 -33.91 32.25
N GLU A 45 -13.59 -34.66 31.69
CA GLU A 45 -12.22 -34.16 31.46
C GLU A 45 -12.13 -33.16 30.29
N ALA A 46 -13.14 -33.09 29.43
CA ALA A 46 -13.22 -32.13 28.34
C ALA A 46 -14.61 -31.52 28.21
N ILE A 47 -14.69 -30.35 27.57
CA ILE A 47 -15.96 -29.71 27.20
C ILE A 47 -16.61 -30.48 26.05
N GLY A 48 -17.94 -30.57 26.03
CA GLY A 48 -18.67 -31.24 24.97
C GLY A 48 -20.07 -31.62 25.36
N SER A 49 -21.02 -31.51 24.43
CA SER A 49 -22.40 -31.99 24.65
C SER A 49 -22.48 -33.52 24.64
N GLU A 50 -21.47 -34.19 24.10
CA GLU A 50 -21.27 -35.64 24.13
C GLU A 50 -21.08 -36.20 25.54
N TYR A 51 -20.65 -35.37 26.50
CA TYR A 51 -20.52 -35.74 27.92
C TYR A 51 -21.87 -35.74 28.66
N ASN A 52 -22.96 -35.33 28.01
CA ASN A 52 -24.31 -35.46 28.56
C ASN A 52 -24.80 -36.90 28.36
N LEU A 53 -24.55 -37.75 29.34
CA LEU A 53 -24.89 -39.16 29.34
C LEU A 53 -26.20 -39.42 30.10
N ALA A 54 -26.98 -40.40 29.66
CA ALA A 54 -28.12 -40.87 30.45
C ALA A 54 -27.65 -41.64 31.70
N LYS A 55 -28.54 -41.79 32.67
CA LYS A 55 -28.36 -42.72 33.79
C LYS A 55 -28.14 -44.16 33.28
N ASP A 56 -27.61 -44.99 34.16
CA ASP A 56 -27.31 -46.41 33.94
C ASP A 56 -26.21 -46.68 32.90
N GLU A 57 -25.51 -45.65 32.42
CA GLU A 57 -24.33 -45.80 31.57
C GLU A 57 -23.14 -46.39 32.36
N THR A 58 -22.37 -47.26 31.71
CA THR A 58 -21.25 -47.96 32.35
C THR A 58 -19.92 -47.26 32.09
N PHE A 59 -19.09 -47.20 33.13
CA PHE A 59 -17.74 -46.65 33.11
C PHE A 59 -16.72 -47.74 33.42
N LYS A 60 -15.52 -47.60 32.85
CA LYS A 60 -14.37 -48.46 33.10
C LYS A 60 -13.34 -47.72 33.92
N MET A 61 -12.86 -48.34 34.98
CA MET A 61 -11.70 -47.87 35.72
C MET A 61 -10.43 -48.19 34.94
N SER A 62 -9.63 -47.19 34.58
CA SER A 62 -8.46 -47.36 33.69
C SER A 62 -7.48 -48.47 34.12
N ASN A 63 -7.35 -48.73 35.42
CA ASN A 63 -6.39 -49.67 35.98
C ASN A 63 -7.02 -50.95 36.54
N TYR A 64 -8.33 -51.15 36.41
CA TYR A 64 -9.02 -52.32 36.96
C TYR A 64 -9.94 -52.97 35.93
N PRO A 65 -9.94 -54.31 35.82
CA PRO A 65 -10.86 -55.00 34.95
C PRO A 65 -12.30 -54.86 35.49
N LYS A 66 -13.29 -54.80 34.59
CA LYS A 66 -14.72 -54.71 34.94
C LYS A 66 -15.18 -55.86 35.87
N SER A 67 -14.49 -57.00 35.84
CA SER A 67 -14.75 -58.13 36.74
C SER A 67 -14.40 -57.86 38.21
N GLU A 68 -13.55 -56.86 38.48
CA GLU A 68 -13.13 -56.49 39.83
C GLU A 68 -13.85 -55.23 40.32
N ILE A 69 -14.03 -54.24 39.46
CA ILE A 69 -14.68 -52.97 39.80
C ILE A 69 -15.59 -52.54 38.65
N ASP A 70 -16.87 -52.32 38.98
CA ASP A 70 -17.89 -51.82 38.05
C ASP A 70 -18.31 -50.42 38.49
N ALA A 71 -18.48 -49.52 37.54
CA ALA A 71 -18.90 -48.14 37.77
C ALA A 71 -20.07 -47.82 36.85
N VAL A 72 -21.18 -47.36 37.43
CA VAL A 72 -22.43 -47.10 36.70
C VAL A 72 -22.98 -45.74 37.13
N GLY A 73 -23.45 -44.96 36.16
CA GLY A 73 -24.07 -43.67 36.41
C GLY A 73 -25.40 -43.82 37.14
N GLU A 74 -25.50 -43.32 38.37
CA GLU A 74 -26.75 -43.35 39.15
C GLU A 74 -27.79 -42.33 38.64
N ALA A 75 -27.33 -41.28 37.96
CA ALA A 75 -28.17 -40.19 37.43
C ALA A 75 -27.70 -39.74 36.04
N ASP A 76 -28.54 -38.94 35.37
CA ASP A 76 -28.21 -38.31 34.09
C ASP A 76 -27.10 -37.27 34.29
N PHE A 77 -26.10 -37.30 33.40
CA PHE A 77 -25.05 -36.31 33.30
C PHE A 77 -25.52 -35.18 32.39
N SER A 78 -25.36 -33.94 32.86
CA SER A 78 -25.80 -32.74 32.14
C SER A 78 -24.84 -31.58 32.36
N GLY A 79 -24.98 -30.52 31.55
CA GLY A 79 -24.14 -29.32 31.63
C GLY A 79 -23.02 -29.27 30.59
N GLY A 80 -22.78 -30.35 29.85
CA GLY A 80 -21.85 -30.38 28.72
C GLY A 80 -22.36 -29.54 27.54
N SER A 81 -21.53 -28.61 27.07
CA SER A 81 -21.78 -27.83 25.86
C SER A 81 -20.46 -27.51 25.16
N SER A 82 -20.52 -27.31 23.84
CA SER A 82 -19.40 -26.84 23.03
C SER A 82 -19.93 -25.91 21.94
N ARG A 83 -19.18 -24.85 21.64
CA ARG A 83 -19.49 -23.87 20.58
C ARG A 83 -18.19 -23.45 19.89
N GLU A 84 -18.25 -23.34 18.57
CA GLU A 84 -17.18 -22.74 17.78
C GLU A 84 -17.42 -21.23 17.68
N ILE A 85 -16.36 -20.44 17.87
CA ILE A 85 -16.42 -18.99 17.83
C ILE A 85 -15.33 -18.47 16.90
N SER A 86 -15.64 -17.41 16.15
CA SER A 86 -14.62 -16.65 15.41
C SER A 86 -13.89 -15.74 16.39
N ALA A 87 -12.57 -15.67 16.26
CA ALA A 87 -11.75 -14.79 17.07
C ALA A 87 -10.82 -13.96 16.16
N VAL A 88 -10.55 -12.72 16.59
CA VAL A 88 -9.64 -11.84 15.87
C VAL A 88 -8.23 -12.42 15.89
N SER A 89 -7.64 -12.63 14.71
CA SER A 89 -6.27 -13.12 14.58
C SER A 89 -5.26 -11.97 14.50
N GLN A 90 -3.98 -12.28 14.81
CA GLN A 90 -2.89 -11.31 14.66
C GLN A 90 -2.69 -10.93 13.19
N ASP A 91 -2.79 -11.90 12.28
CA ASP A 91 -2.61 -11.70 10.84
C ASP A 91 -3.66 -10.72 10.28
N ASP A 92 -4.92 -10.83 10.71
CA ASP A 92 -6.00 -9.93 10.28
C ASP A 92 -5.72 -8.48 10.70
N VAL A 93 -5.24 -8.27 11.93
CA VAL A 93 -4.91 -6.94 12.47
C VAL A 93 -3.76 -6.31 11.70
N GLU A 94 -2.70 -7.07 11.42
CA GLU A 94 -1.54 -6.58 10.67
C GLU A 94 -1.89 -6.27 9.21
N GLN A 95 -2.69 -7.13 8.58
CA GLN A 95 -3.12 -6.92 7.21
C GLN A 95 -4.04 -5.70 7.09
N LEU A 96 -4.97 -5.52 8.03
CA LEU A 96 -5.87 -4.37 8.06
C LEU A 96 -5.09 -3.06 8.26
N GLU A 97 -4.16 -3.03 9.22
CA GLU A 97 -3.32 -1.86 9.47
C GLU A 97 -2.50 -1.48 8.24
N LYS A 98 -1.84 -2.46 7.62
CA LYS A 98 -1.05 -2.22 6.43
C LYS A 98 -1.91 -1.70 5.27
N SER A 99 -3.03 -2.37 4.99
CA SER A 99 -3.92 -1.99 3.89
C SER A 99 -4.47 -0.57 4.06
N LEU A 100 -4.87 -0.21 5.28
CA LEU A 100 -5.39 1.13 5.57
C LEU A 100 -4.28 2.19 5.55
N THR A 101 -3.07 1.85 6.01
CA THR A 101 -1.92 2.76 5.93
C THR A 101 -1.59 3.09 4.48
N ASP A 102 -1.45 2.07 3.63
CA ASP A 102 -1.16 2.24 2.20
C ASP A 102 -2.24 3.10 1.52
N GLU A 103 -3.53 2.84 1.81
CA GLU A 103 -4.65 3.63 1.26
C GLU A 103 -4.63 5.10 1.73
N LEU A 104 -4.33 5.35 3.00
CA LEU A 104 -4.27 6.71 3.54
C LEU A 104 -3.05 7.48 3.03
N GLU A 105 -1.92 6.81 2.78
CA GLU A 105 -0.74 7.43 2.16
C GLU A 105 -1.03 7.88 0.72
N ASP A 106 -1.65 7.01 -0.09
CA ASP A 106 -2.06 7.36 -1.45
C ASP A 106 -3.05 8.53 -1.46
N GLN A 107 -4.08 8.50 -0.59
CA GLN A 107 -5.04 9.60 -0.48
C GLN A 107 -4.41 10.90 0.03
N ALA A 108 -3.40 10.81 0.89
CA ALA A 108 -2.69 11.99 1.39
C ALA A 108 -1.86 12.63 0.28
N GLU A 109 -1.17 11.82 -0.54
CA GLU A 109 -0.42 12.31 -1.70
C GLU A 109 -1.35 13.01 -2.71
N GLU A 110 -2.48 12.40 -3.06
CA GLU A 110 -3.46 13.02 -3.97
C GLU A 110 -3.99 14.36 -3.43
N LYS A 111 -4.35 14.42 -2.14
CA LYS A 111 -4.81 15.65 -1.49
C LYS A 111 -3.73 16.71 -1.43
N MET A 112 -2.48 16.32 -1.12
CA MET A 112 -1.33 17.22 -1.12
C MET A 112 -1.14 17.84 -2.50
N MET A 113 -1.09 17.01 -3.55
CA MET A 113 -0.95 17.48 -4.92
C MET A 113 -2.07 18.43 -5.34
N ALA A 114 -3.31 18.19 -4.87
CA ALA A 114 -4.45 19.06 -5.12
C ALA A 114 -4.39 20.40 -4.37
N THR A 115 -3.63 20.47 -3.26
CA THR A 115 -3.45 21.70 -2.47
C THR A 115 -2.24 22.55 -2.86
N LEU A 116 -1.33 22.01 -3.69
CA LEU A 116 -0.15 22.74 -4.16
C LEU A 116 -0.56 24.02 -4.90
N ALA A 117 0.12 25.12 -4.59
CA ALA A 117 -0.03 26.34 -5.37
C ALA A 117 0.53 26.15 -6.79
N ALA A 118 0.05 26.96 -7.74
CA ALA A 118 0.48 26.86 -9.15
C ALA A 118 1.98 27.16 -9.35
N ASP A 119 2.59 27.86 -8.39
CA ASP A 119 4.00 28.21 -8.31
C ASP A 119 4.79 27.30 -7.36
N GLU A 120 4.23 26.19 -6.87
CA GLU A 120 4.95 25.22 -6.05
C GLU A 120 5.24 23.93 -6.82
N SER A 121 6.47 23.44 -6.67
CA SER A 121 6.89 22.15 -7.20
C SER A 121 7.12 21.17 -6.05
N PHE A 122 6.45 20.02 -6.10
CA PHE A 122 6.62 18.94 -5.15
C PHE A 122 7.95 18.21 -5.36
N ILE A 123 8.64 17.90 -4.27
CA ILE A 123 9.88 17.12 -4.30
C ILE A 123 9.54 15.66 -4.01
N GLU A 124 9.47 14.85 -5.07
CA GLU A 124 9.22 13.42 -4.98
C GLU A 124 10.21 12.73 -4.02
N GLY A 125 9.69 11.78 -3.23
CA GLY A 125 10.47 11.02 -2.25
C GLY A 125 10.76 11.76 -0.94
N THR A 126 10.19 12.95 -0.71
CA THR A 126 10.29 13.67 0.58
C THR A 126 9.06 13.50 1.48
N VAL A 127 8.10 12.69 1.05
CA VAL A 127 6.91 12.36 1.84
C VAL A 127 7.35 11.59 3.09
N THR A 128 6.88 12.06 4.23
CA THR A 128 7.04 11.39 5.51
C THR A 128 5.66 11.27 6.14
N SER A 129 5.33 10.07 6.59
CA SER A 129 4.08 9.76 7.28
C SER A 129 4.39 9.38 8.73
N SER A 130 3.48 9.75 9.62
CA SER A 130 3.52 9.34 11.02
C SER A 130 2.12 9.07 11.53
N VAL A 131 1.97 8.09 12.41
CA VAL A 131 0.67 7.73 12.99
C VAL A 131 0.33 8.72 14.10
N ALA A 132 -0.73 9.50 13.90
CA ALA A 132 -1.25 10.44 14.89
C ALA A 132 -2.20 9.74 15.88
N GLU A 133 -3.07 8.88 15.37
CA GLU A 133 -4.05 8.13 16.18
C GLU A 133 -4.29 6.76 15.57
N ARG A 134 -4.44 5.75 16.44
CA ARG A 134 -4.70 4.36 16.06
C ARG A 134 -5.59 3.71 17.10
N GLU A 135 -6.76 3.23 16.68
CA GLU A 135 -7.74 2.59 17.55
C GLU A 135 -8.38 1.39 16.83
N PHE A 136 -8.38 0.22 17.49
CA PHE A 136 -9.17 -0.92 17.08
C PHE A 136 -10.37 -1.08 18.01
N ASP A 137 -11.48 -1.54 17.46
CA ASP A 137 -12.68 -1.86 18.21
C ASP A 137 -12.56 -3.19 19.01
N HIS A 138 -11.69 -4.10 18.56
CA HIS A 138 -11.42 -5.40 19.18
C HIS A 138 -9.91 -5.70 19.32
N LYS A 139 -9.58 -6.56 20.28
CA LYS A 139 -8.21 -7.07 20.49
C LYS A 139 -8.05 -8.47 19.91
N VAL A 140 -6.80 -8.83 19.65
CA VAL A 140 -6.45 -10.20 19.22
C VAL A 140 -6.92 -11.21 20.26
N GLY A 141 -7.67 -12.21 19.81
CA GLY A 141 -8.29 -13.23 20.64
C GLY A 141 -9.72 -12.90 21.12
N ASP A 142 -10.22 -11.69 20.87
CA ASP A 142 -11.62 -11.36 21.17
C ASP A 142 -12.57 -12.11 20.21
N GLU A 143 -13.71 -12.56 20.74
CA GLU A 143 -14.78 -13.20 19.97
C GLU A 143 -15.48 -12.14 19.11
N ALA A 144 -15.13 -12.07 17.82
CA ALA A 144 -15.70 -11.12 16.87
C ALA A 144 -15.70 -11.70 15.44
N ALA A 145 -16.69 -11.30 14.64
CA ALA A 145 -16.80 -11.69 13.22
C ALA A 145 -16.06 -10.73 12.28
N SER A 146 -15.75 -9.51 12.75
CA SER A 146 -15.05 -8.47 12.03
C SER A 146 -14.30 -7.58 13.01
N VAL A 147 -13.27 -6.89 12.52
CA VAL A 147 -12.48 -5.90 13.26
C VAL A 147 -12.47 -4.59 12.48
N GLU A 148 -12.64 -3.47 13.18
CA GLU A 148 -12.60 -2.13 12.64
C GLU A 148 -11.36 -1.40 13.14
N LEU A 149 -10.74 -0.60 12.26
CA LEU A 149 -9.56 0.21 12.56
C LEU A 149 -9.85 1.68 12.21
N SER A 150 -9.71 2.55 13.21
CA SER A 150 -9.61 4.00 13.01
C SER A 150 -8.13 4.40 13.03
N LEU A 151 -7.64 4.89 11.90
CA LEU A 151 -6.25 5.31 11.73
C LEU A 151 -6.20 6.77 11.23
N SER A 152 -5.43 7.60 11.93
CA SER A 152 -5.13 8.97 11.52
C SER A 152 -3.64 9.10 11.26
N LEU A 153 -3.28 9.55 10.05
CA LEU A 153 -1.90 9.81 9.64
C LEU A 153 -1.63 11.31 9.54
N GLU A 154 -0.48 11.74 10.06
CA GLU A 154 0.11 13.04 9.76
C GLU A 154 1.16 12.86 8.67
N VAL A 155 0.89 13.44 7.50
CA VAL A 155 1.76 13.35 6.33
C VAL A 155 2.36 14.73 6.06
N SER A 156 3.67 14.78 5.84
CA SER A 156 4.39 16.01 5.49
C SER A 156 5.32 15.76 4.31
N ALA A 157 5.49 16.76 3.46
CA ALA A 157 6.37 16.71 2.31
C ALA A 157 7.03 18.06 2.05
N LEU A 158 8.13 18.06 1.29
CA LEU A 158 8.79 19.27 0.88
C LEU A 158 8.29 19.76 -0.47
N VAL A 159 8.02 21.06 -0.49
CA VAL A 159 7.72 21.83 -1.70
C VAL A 159 8.79 22.89 -1.88
N VAL A 160 8.99 23.27 -3.13
CA VAL A 160 9.92 24.35 -3.49
C VAL A 160 9.25 25.30 -4.45
N ASP A 161 9.54 26.58 -4.27
CA ASP A 161 9.04 27.64 -5.14
C ASP A 161 9.58 27.48 -6.57
N SER A 162 8.66 27.49 -7.53
CA SER A 162 8.95 27.27 -8.95
C SER A 162 9.71 28.44 -9.57
N ILE A 163 9.54 29.67 -9.05
CA ILE A 163 10.27 30.87 -9.48
C ILE A 163 11.74 30.75 -9.08
N ASP A 164 12.01 30.31 -7.85
CA ASP A 164 13.37 30.08 -7.38
C ASP A 164 14.06 28.97 -8.20
N LEU A 165 13.34 27.89 -8.52
CA LEU A 165 13.84 26.83 -9.40
C LEU A 165 14.12 27.32 -10.82
N ASP A 166 13.24 28.13 -11.39
CA ASP A 166 13.43 28.71 -12.73
C ASP A 166 14.64 29.65 -12.76
N GLY A 167 14.84 30.44 -11.70
CA GLY A 167 16.01 31.29 -11.54
C GLY A 167 17.30 30.47 -11.46
N LEU A 168 17.29 29.36 -10.70
CA LEU A 168 18.42 28.45 -10.60
C LEU A 168 18.73 27.76 -11.93
N ALA A 169 17.70 27.23 -12.60
CA ALA A 169 17.81 26.60 -13.91
C ALA A 169 18.39 27.58 -14.92
N SER A 170 17.87 28.80 -14.97
CA SER A 170 18.31 29.83 -15.91
C SER A 170 19.80 30.11 -15.77
N LYS A 171 20.26 30.28 -14.52
CA LYS A 171 21.66 30.56 -14.22
C LYS A 171 22.60 29.40 -14.58
N LEU A 172 22.17 28.15 -14.36
CA LEU A 172 22.98 26.97 -14.66
C LEU A 172 23.02 26.64 -16.16
N LEU A 173 21.91 26.87 -16.86
CA LEU A 173 21.77 26.55 -18.27
C LEU A 173 22.34 27.64 -19.19
N GLU A 174 22.36 28.91 -18.76
CA GLU A 174 22.93 30.01 -19.53
C GLU A 174 24.40 29.74 -19.90
N ASP A 175 25.20 29.27 -18.94
CA ASP A 175 26.61 28.92 -19.14
C ASP A 175 26.82 27.70 -20.06
N GLN A 176 25.82 26.82 -20.16
CA GLN A 176 25.87 25.60 -20.99
C GLN A 176 25.19 25.77 -22.35
N THR A 177 24.50 26.89 -22.58
CA THR A 177 23.75 27.12 -23.82
C THR A 177 24.70 27.51 -24.96
N PRO A 178 24.78 26.73 -26.04
CA PRO A 178 25.62 27.09 -27.19
C PRO A 178 25.16 28.39 -27.85
N GLN A 179 26.11 29.13 -28.43
CA GLN A 179 25.78 30.36 -29.16
C GLN A 179 24.74 30.11 -30.26
N GLY A 180 23.74 30.99 -30.32
CA GLY A 180 22.66 30.91 -31.31
C GLY A 180 21.49 30.03 -30.89
N PHE A 181 21.44 29.57 -29.63
CA PHE A 181 20.29 28.89 -29.03
C PHE A 181 19.75 29.68 -27.84
N LEU A 182 18.47 29.46 -27.52
CA LEU A 182 17.76 29.95 -26.34
C LEU A 182 16.94 28.81 -25.77
N PHE A 183 16.87 28.70 -24.45
CA PHE A 183 15.85 27.89 -23.78
C PHE A 183 14.71 28.79 -23.31
N ARG A 184 13.55 28.18 -23.10
CA ARG A 184 12.37 28.79 -22.47
C ARG A 184 12.10 28.04 -21.17
N ASN A 185 11.71 28.74 -20.11
CA ASN A 185 11.48 28.11 -18.81
C ASN A 185 10.40 27.02 -18.89
N GLU A 186 9.40 27.19 -19.77
CA GLU A 186 8.34 26.22 -20.02
C GLU A 186 8.82 24.93 -20.70
N GLN A 187 10.08 24.87 -21.15
CA GLN A 187 10.69 23.70 -21.81
C GLN A 187 11.85 23.10 -20.99
N VAL A 188 11.92 23.43 -19.71
CA VAL A 188 12.87 22.86 -18.76
C VAL A 188 12.16 21.79 -17.94
N ASP A 189 12.45 20.54 -18.22
CA ASP A 189 12.03 19.43 -17.37
C ASP A 189 12.89 19.42 -16.10
N LYS A 190 12.24 19.26 -14.95
CA LYS A 190 12.85 19.27 -13.62
C LYS A 190 12.63 17.91 -13.00
N THR A 191 13.71 17.25 -12.57
CA THR A 191 13.62 15.98 -11.85
C THR A 191 14.32 16.11 -10.52
N PHE A 192 13.64 15.68 -9.46
CA PHE A 192 14.16 15.68 -8.10
C PHE A 192 14.60 14.28 -7.72
N LYS A 193 15.70 14.19 -6.99
CA LYS A 193 16.15 12.94 -6.38
C LYS A 193 16.64 13.20 -4.98
N LEU A 194 16.01 12.57 -4.00
CA LEU A 194 16.47 12.60 -2.63
C LEU A 194 17.75 11.75 -2.50
N GLU A 195 18.84 12.37 -2.05
CA GLU A 195 20.12 11.70 -1.78
C GLU A 195 20.26 11.32 -0.30
N GLY A 196 19.55 12.01 0.58
CA GLY A 196 19.50 11.67 2.00
C GLY A 196 18.93 12.77 2.85
N GLN A 197 18.67 12.41 4.11
CA GLN A 197 18.14 13.30 5.13
C GLN A 197 18.96 13.10 6.42
N SER A 198 19.37 14.20 7.05
CA SER A 198 20.06 14.15 8.34
C SER A 198 19.74 15.40 9.16
N ASN A 199 19.32 15.24 10.42
CA ASN A 199 19.04 16.33 11.35
C ASN A 199 18.09 17.41 10.80
N GLY A 200 17.03 17.01 10.09
CA GLY A 200 16.09 17.94 9.45
C GLY A 200 16.61 18.66 8.20
N VAL A 201 17.83 18.33 7.76
CA VAL A 201 18.40 18.83 6.50
C VAL A 201 18.21 17.77 5.42
N TYR A 202 17.56 18.16 4.32
CA TYR A 202 17.33 17.32 3.17
C TYR A 202 18.36 17.63 2.08
N LYS A 203 19.03 16.59 1.58
CA LYS A 203 19.95 16.70 0.45
C LYS A 203 19.22 16.19 -0.79
N VAL A 204 18.84 17.12 -1.66
CA VAL A 204 18.14 16.83 -2.90
C VAL A 204 19.05 17.16 -4.08
N THR A 205 19.19 16.23 -5.01
CA THR A 205 19.79 16.49 -6.32
C THR A 205 18.69 16.91 -7.27
N ILE A 206 18.90 18.04 -7.95
CA ILE A 206 17.96 18.57 -8.95
C ILE A 206 18.62 18.45 -10.31
N SER A 207 17.94 17.80 -11.25
CA SER A 207 18.36 17.68 -12.64
C SER A 207 17.49 18.57 -13.51
N PHE A 208 18.12 19.44 -14.29
CA PHE A 208 17.46 20.30 -15.26
C PHE A 208 17.75 19.79 -16.67
N VAL A 209 16.70 19.50 -17.44
CA VAL A 209 16.83 19.09 -18.84
C VAL A 209 16.08 20.12 -19.69
N ALA A 210 16.84 20.93 -20.44
CA ALA A 210 16.27 21.98 -21.27
C ALA A 210 16.31 21.63 -22.75
N ASN A 211 15.16 21.77 -23.42
CA ASN A 211 15.10 21.69 -24.87
C ASN A 211 15.47 23.05 -25.48
N LEU A 212 16.63 23.10 -26.13
CA LEU A 212 17.14 24.33 -26.74
C LEU A 212 16.48 24.60 -28.09
N LEU A 213 15.99 25.82 -28.28
CA LEU A 213 15.49 26.32 -29.56
C LEU A 213 16.54 27.23 -30.21
N PRO A 214 16.73 27.17 -31.53
CA PRO A 214 17.60 28.11 -32.20
C PRO A 214 17.05 29.54 -32.04
N ASN A 215 17.94 30.48 -31.70
CA ASN A 215 17.65 31.89 -31.56
C ASN A 215 17.46 32.52 -32.95
N LEU A 216 16.29 32.30 -33.53
CA LEU A 216 15.96 32.79 -34.85
C LEU A 216 15.31 34.17 -34.75
N LYS A 217 16.07 35.19 -35.11
CA LYS A 217 15.50 36.51 -35.40
C LYS A 217 14.75 36.46 -36.73
N VAL A 218 13.48 36.10 -36.66
CA VAL A 218 12.54 36.02 -37.79
C VAL A 218 12.63 37.26 -38.68
N ASP A 219 12.73 38.45 -38.09
CA ASP A 219 12.90 39.71 -38.81
C ASP A 219 14.19 39.81 -39.63
N GLU A 220 15.32 39.32 -39.11
CA GLU A 220 16.59 39.30 -39.83
C GLU A 220 16.57 38.28 -40.96
N ILE A 221 15.93 37.12 -40.73
CA ILE A 221 15.73 36.09 -41.76
C ILE A 221 14.86 36.65 -42.88
N ALA A 222 13.69 37.23 -42.56
CA ALA A 222 12.79 37.86 -43.52
C ALA A 222 13.48 38.96 -44.33
N SER A 223 14.33 39.77 -43.69
CA SER A 223 15.09 40.83 -44.35
C SER A 223 16.17 40.31 -45.30
N LYS A 224 16.77 39.13 -45.02
CA LYS A 224 17.80 38.53 -45.88
C LYS A 224 17.22 37.75 -47.06
N ILE A 225 16.02 37.20 -46.92
CA ILE A 225 15.34 36.43 -47.99
C ILE A 225 14.39 37.29 -48.84
N SER A 226 14.05 38.52 -48.41
CA SER A 226 13.18 39.41 -49.18
C SER A 226 13.75 39.71 -50.56
N GLY A 227 12.89 39.65 -51.58
CA GLY A 227 13.28 39.85 -52.98
C GLY A 227 14.20 38.80 -53.58
N LYS A 228 14.55 37.73 -52.86
CA LYS A 228 15.37 36.63 -53.37
C LYS A 228 14.51 35.59 -54.07
N TYR A 229 15.13 34.82 -54.97
CA TYR A 229 14.51 33.62 -55.53
C TYR A 229 14.39 32.53 -54.46
N THR A 230 13.42 31.62 -54.66
CA THR A 230 13.15 30.49 -53.76
C THR A 230 14.40 29.68 -53.44
N ASP A 231 15.26 29.49 -54.43
CA ASP A 231 16.43 28.62 -54.34
C ASP A 231 17.51 29.28 -53.47
N VAL A 232 17.69 30.59 -53.64
CA VAL A 232 18.61 31.41 -52.83
C VAL A 232 18.13 31.51 -51.39
N ALA A 233 16.83 31.69 -51.19
CA ALA A 233 16.24 31.69 -49.86
C ALA A 233 16.38 30.33 -49.18
N SER A 234 16.12 29.23 -49.89
CA SER A 234 16.31 27.86 -49.37
C SER A 234 17.77 27.59 -48.96
N ASN A 235 18.73 27.99 -49.80
CA ASN A 235 20.15 27.87 -49.48
C ASN A 235 20.55 28.71 -48.26
N TYR A 236 19.98 29.89 -48.09
CA TYR A 236 20.19 30.70 -46.88
C TYR A 236 19.61 30.01 -45.63
N LEU A 237 18.38 29.49 -45.72
CA LEU A 237 17.74 28.81 -44.59
C LEU A 237 18.52 27.56 -44.14
N GLN A 238 19.19 26.85 -45.05
CA GLN A 238 20.06 25.70 -44.73
C GLN A 238 21.27 26.08 -43.86
N THR A 239 21.70 27.34 -43.88
CA THR A 239 22.82 27.82 -43.05
C THR A 239 22.41 28.12 -41.61
N ILE A 240 21.11 28.06 -41.31
CA ILE A 240 20.57 28.37 -40.00
C ILE A 240 20.76 27.17 -39.05
N PRO A 241 21.31 27.37 -37.84
CA PRO A 241 21.42 26.32 -36.84
C PRO A 241 20.07 25.65 -36.55
N GLY A 242 20.02 24.32 -36.56
CA GLY A 242 18.80 23.55 -36.33
C GLY A 242 17.88 23.41 -37.55
N PHE A 243 18.30 23.82 -38.74
CA PHE A 243 17.53 23.59 -39.97
C PHE A 243 17.40 22.10 -40.30
N LYS A 244 16.16 21.59 -40.35
CA LYS A 244 15.85 20.27 -40.93
C LYS A 244 15.22 20.38 -42.32
N LYS A 245 14.21 21.23 -42.47
CA LYS A 245 13.44 21.39 -43.71
C LYS A 245 12.76 22.76 -43.72
N ALA A 246 12.63 23.36 -44.90
CA ALA A 246 11.74 24.50 -45.13
C ALA A 246 10.79 24.20 -46.28
N GLN A 247 9.56 24.68 -46.15
CA GLN A 247 8.56 24.69 -47.21
C GLN A 247 8.20 26.13 -47.52
N ILE A 248 8.50 26.56 -48.75
CA ILE A 248 8.23 27.93 -49.20
C ILE A 248 6.97 27.90 -50.06
N SER A 249 5.93 28.61 -49.62
CA SER A 249 4.70 28.81 -50.39
C SER A 249 4.58 30.29 -50.77
N ILE A 250 4.32 30.56 -52.05
CA ILE A 250 4.23 31.93 -52.59
C ILE A 250 2.85 32.10 -53.22
N ASN A 251 2.11 33.10 -52.75
CA ASN A 251 0.80 33.47 -53.28
C ASN A 251 0.69 35.00 -53.46
N PRO A 252 0.41 35.54 -54.66
CA PRO A 252 0.23 34.86 -55.95
C PRO A 252 1.55 34.40 -56.59
N ARG A 253 1.49 33.33 -57.39
CA ARG A 253 2.68 32.75 -58.04
C ARG A 253 2.93 33.44 -59.39
N PHE A 254 3.96 34.28 -59.46
CA PHE A 254 4.32 35.00 -60.69
C PHE A 254 5.18 34.15 -61.63
N PRO A 255 4.93 34.17 -62.95
CA PRO A 255 5.73 33.42 -63.93
C PRO A 255 7.08 34.09 -64.24
N GLY A 256 8.11 33.28 -64.49
CA GLY A 256 9.41 33.73 -65.02
C GLY A 256 10.29 34.48 -64.00
N LYS A 257 11.00 35.54 -64.47
CA LYS A 257 11.94 36.34 -63.66
C LYS A 257 11.29 37.14 -62.51
N LEU A 258 9.96 37.10 -62.41
CA LEU A 258 9.17 37.74 -61.34
C LEU A 258 8.82 36.77 -60.20
N GLY A 259 9.23 35.50 -60.29
CA GLY A 259 9.02 34.48 -59.25
C GLY A 259 9.92 34.63 -58.02
N THR A 260 10.12 35.86 -57.55
CA THR A 260 10.89 36.16 -56.32
C THR A 260 9.95 36.23 -55.10
N LEU A 261 10.52 36.06 -53.91
CA LEU A 261 9.83 36.38 -52.66
C LEU A 261 9.43 37.86 -52.62
N PRO A 262 8.37 38.23 -51.86
CA PRO A 262 7.98 39.62 -51.70
C PRO A 262 9.15 40.51 -51.23
N ASN A 263 9.31 41.69 -51.84
CA ASN A 263 10.32 42.67 -51.43
C ASN A 263 9.98 43.32 -50.08
N VAL A 264 8.69 43.38 -49.74
CA VAL A 264 8.21 43.93 -48.47
C VAL A 264 8.25 42.82 -47.43
N LYS A 265 9.12 42.96 -46.42
CA LYS A 265 9.31 41.96 -45.35
C LYS A 265 8.01 41.58 -44.62
N ASN A 266 7.08 42.53 -44.45
CA ASN A 266 5.80 42.30 -43.78
C ASN A 266 4.87 41.35 -44.56
N ASN A 267 5.18 41.06 -45.83
CA ASN A 267 4.45 40.10 -46.65
C ASN A 267 5.07 38.69 -46.59
N ILE A 268 6.03 38.47 -45.68
CA ILE A 268 6.68 37.18 -45.45
C ILE A 268 6.33 36.73 -44.03
N SER A 269 5.53 35.67 -43.91
CA SER A 269 5.28 34.99 -42.64
C SER A 269 6.21 33.79 -42.53
N ILE A 270 6.91 33.67 -41.40
CA ILE A 270 7.79 32.54 -41.11
C ILE A 270 7.25 31.89 -39.83
N GLU A 271 6.83 30.64 -39.96
CA GLU A 271 6.37 29.81 -38.84
C GLU A 271 7.44 28.76 -38.54
N ILE A 272 7.80 28.63 -37.26
CA ILE A 272 8.83 27.70 -36.80
C ILE A 272 8.12 26.56 -36.08
N SER A 273 8.31 25.33 -36.54
CA SER A 273 7.79 24.13 -35.91
C SER A 273 8.92 23.16 -35.55
N ALA A 274 8.84 22.59 -34.35
CA ALA A 274 9.74 21.52 -33.94
C ALA A 274 9.29 20.22 -34.63
N SER A 275 10.21 19.54 -35.33
CA SER A 275 9.98 18.14 -35.71
C SER A 275 10.26 17.30 -34.47
N LYS A 276 9.22 16.62 -33.99
CA LYS A 276 9.39 15.39 -33.21
C LYS A 276 10.19 14.37 -34.02
#